data_AF-A0A2E2FMI2-F1
#
_entry.id   AF-A0A2E2FMI2-F1
#
_cell.length_a   1.000
_cell.length_b   1.000
_cell.length_c   1.000
_cell.angle_alpha   90.00
_cell.angle_beta   90.00
_cell.angle_gamma   90.00
#
_symmetry.space_group_name_H-M   'P 1'
#
loop_
_entity.id
_entity.type
_entity.pdbx_description
1 polymer ?
#
loop_
_entity_poly.entity_id
_entity_poly.type
_entity_poly.pdbx_seq_one_letter_code
_entity_poly.pdbx_strand_id
1 'polypeptide(L)'
;MHIHEVKCDQCGQWTHGKNHRCEHCGAILKEEEKKEIAVRKAKGDSIKPRFVKINEEDGWLLVIGKYVIRTGQFIFYALISFLIWITSLTIG
;
A
#
# COMPACT_ATOMS: atom_id res chain seq x y z
N MET A 1 17.85 -23.30 -2.16
CA MET A 1 17.06 -22.64 -3.22
C MET A 1 15.67 -23.26 -3.20
N HIS A 2 14.67 -22.59 -2.63
CA HIS A 2 13.31 -23.14 -2.57
C HIS A 2 12.65 -22.99 -3.94
N ILE A 3 12.26 -24.11 -4.54
CA ILE A 3 11.51 -24.15 -5.79
C ILE A 3 10.06 -23.82 -5.43
N HIS A 4 9.60 -22.64 -5.83
CA HIS A 4 8.21 -22.22 -5.62
C HIS A 4 7.40 -22.59 -6.86
N GLU A 5 6.56 -23.61 -6.75
CA GLU A 5 5.65 -24.05 -7.80
C GLU A 5 4.26 -23.46 -7.56
N VAL A 6 3.57 -23.08 -8.62
CA VAL A 6 2.21 -22.54 -8.54
C VAL A 6 1.32 -23.31 -9.51
N LYS A 7 0.09 -23.60 -9.07
CA LYS A 7 -0.92 -24.26 -9.90
C LYS A 7 -1.54 -23.23 -10.84
N CYS A 8 -1.68 -23.57 -12.11
CA CYS A 8 -2.34 -22.73 -13.10
C CYS A 8 -3.86 -22.86 -13.01
N ASP A 9 -4.58 -21.74 -12.87
CA ASP A 9 -6.05 -21.72 -12.79
C ASP A 9 -6.77 -22.15 -14.08
N GLN A 10 -6.07 -22.10 -15.23
CA GLN A 10 -6.66 -22.38 -16.54
C GLN A 10 -6.53 -23.85 -16.97
N CYS A 11 -5.37 -24.48 -16.73
CA CYS A 11 -5.11 -25.87 -17.14
C CYS A 11 -4.92 -26.83 -15.95
N GLY A 12 -4.88 -26.34 -14.72
CA GLY A 12 -4.71 -27.15 -13.51
C GLY A 12 -3.31 -27.75 -13.32
N GLN A 13 -2.38 -27.53 -14.25
CA GLN A 13 -1.01 -28.02 -14.16
C GLN A 13 -0.16 -27.15 -13.22
N TRP A 14 0.84 -27.75 -12.60
CA TRP A 14 1.84 -27.05 -11.80
C TRP A 14 2.93 -26.50 -12.70
N THR A 15 3.36 -25.26 -12.47
CA THR A 15 4.40 -24.60 -13.24
C THR A 15 5.25 -23.73 -12.32
N HIS A 16 6.41 -23.30 -12.78
CA HIS A 16 7.32 -22.52 -11.97
C HIS A 16 6.72 -21.14 -11.64
N GLY A 17 6.58 -20.81 -10.35
CA GLY A 17 5.90 -19.60 -9.88
C GLY A 17 6.61 -18.29 -10.21
N LYS A 18 7.88 -18.34 -10.66
CA LYS A 18 8.61 -17.19 -11.20
C LYS A 18 8.18 -16.81 -12.62
N ASN A 19 7.55 -17.72 -13.36
CA ASN A 19 7.16 -17.46 -14.73
C ASN A 19 5.92 -16.56 -14.76
N HIS A 20 5.85 -15.67 -15.75
CA HIS A 20 4.67 -14.83 -15.95
C HIS A 20 3.52 -15.63 -16.61
N ARG A 21 3.88 -16.64 -17.41
CA ARG A 21 2.96 -17.50 -18.15
C ARG A 21 3.18 -18.94 -17.75
N CYS A 22 2.12 -19.75 -17.83
CA CYS A 22 2.22 -21.18 -17.65
C CYS A 22 3.00 -21.82 -18.81
N GLU A 23 3.93 -22.71 -18.49
CA GLU A 23 4.76 -23.42 -19.48
C GLU A 23 3.95 -24.41 -20.33
N HIS A 24 2.78 -24.85 -19.85
CA HIS A 24 1.95 -25.85 -20.54
C HIS A 24 0.89 -25.25 -21.45
N CYS A 25 0.23 -24.17 -21.03
CA CYS A 25 -0.89 -23.57 -21.76
C CYS A 25 -0.65 -22.12 -22.22
N GLY A 26 0.46 -21.50 -21.81
CA GLY A 26 0.79 -20.11 -22.17
C GLY A 26 -0.07 -19.03 -21.51
N ALA A 27 -1.06 -19.42 -20.70
CA ALA A 27 -1.94 -18.50 -19.99
C ALA A 27 -1.18 -17.69 -18.93
N ILE A 28 -1.61 -16.46 -18.69
CA ILE A 28 -1.00 -15.60 -17.68
C ILE A 28 -1.36 -16.12 -16.29
N LEU A 29 -0.33 -16.40 -15.49
CA LEU A 29 -0.50 -16.85 -14.11
C LEU A 29 -1.02 -15.68 -13.26
N LYS A 30 -2.07 -15.96 -12.48
CA LYS A 30 -2.72 -15.02 -11.55
C LYS A 30 -3.20 -13.71 -12.20
N GLU A 31 -3.84 -13.82 -13.37
CA GLU A 31 -4.42 -12.70 -14.10
C GLU A 31 -5.39 -11.87 -13.23
N GLU A 32 -6.28 -12.55 -12.49
CA GLU A 32 -7.27 -11.90 -11.62
C GLU A 32 -6.60 -11.18 -10.45
N GLU A 33 -5.67 -11.84 -9.75
CA GLU A 33 -4.90 -11.24 -8.64
C GLU A 33 -4.12 -10.00 -9.12
N LYS A 34 -3.54 -10.05 -10.31
CA LYS A 34 -2.86 -8.89 -10.92
C LYS A 34 -3.81 -7.75 -11.25
N LYS A 35 -5.02 -8.06 -11.74
CA LYS A 35 -6.07 -7.06 -11.98
C LYS A 35 -6.52 -6.43 -10.67
N GLU A 36 -6.74 -7.22 -9.63
CA GLU A 36 -7.08 -6.70 -8.30
C GLU A 36 -5.98 -5.81 -7.74
N ILE A 37 -4.71 -6.23 -7.83
CA ILE A 37 -3.57 -5.42 -7.38
C ILE A 37 -3.50 -4.12 -8.20
N ALA A 38 -3.73 -4.16 -9.52
CA ALA A 38 -3.76 -2.97 -10.35
C ALA A 38 -4.90 -2.02 -9.96
N VAL A 39 -6.09 -2.55 -9.66
CA VAL A 39 -7.24 -1.76 -9.18
C VAL A 39 -6.97 -1.16 -7.80
N ARG A 40 -6.37 -1.93 -6.88
CA ARG A 40 -5.97 -1.44 -5.55
C ARG A 40 -4.92 -0.33 -5.66
N LYS A 41 -3.92 -0.51 -6.54
CA LYS A 41 -2.88 0.48 -6.82
C LYS A 41 -3.45 1.74 -7.46
N ALA A 42 -4.43 1.61 -8.36
CA ALA A 42 -5.13 2.74 -8.98
C ALA A 42 -6.00 3.53 -7.98
N LYS A 43 -6.61 2.86 -6.99
CA LYS A 43 -7.39 3.52 -5.91
C LYS A 43 -6.52 4.26 -4.89
N GLY A 44 -5.19 4.12 -4.97
CA GLY A 44 -4.22 4.78 -4.12
C GLY A 44 -4.03 4.03 -2.80
N ASP A 45 -2.79 3.63 -2.54
CA ASP A 45 -2.39 2.86 -1.35
C ASP A 45 -2.92 3.50 -0.05
N SER A 46 -3.87 2.84 0.61
CA SER A 46 -4.43 3.26 1.91
C SER A 46 -3.40 3.31 3.04
N ILE A 47 -2.19 2.77 2.82
CA ILE A 47 -1.14 2.65 3.83
C ILE A 47 -0.29 3.93 3.94
N LYS A 48 -0.29 4.80 2.93
CA LYS A 48 0.45 6.07 3.03
C LYS A 48 -0.36 7.07 3.86
N PRO A 49 0.23 7.73 4.88
CA PRO A 49 -0.43 8.82 5.58
C PRO A 49 -0.78 9.91 4.56
N ARG A 50 -2.07 10.01 4.26
CA ARG A 50 -2.59 10.95 3.26
C ARG A 50 -2.67 12.31 3.93
N PHE A 51 -1.54 13.02 3.99
CA PHE A 51 -1.53 14.41 4.41
C PHE A 51 -2.50 15.20 3.51
N VAL A 52 -3.29 16.07 4.12
CA VAL A 52 -4.25 16.90 3.38
C VAL A 52 -3.48 17.69 2.32
N LYS A 53 -3.75 17.41 1.04
CA LYS A 53 -3.19 18.21 -0.06
C LYS A 53 -3.82 19.60 -0.01
N ILE A 54 -2.96 20.60 0.13
CA ILE A 54 -3.32 22.01 0.02
C ILE A 54 -3.17 22.32 -1.47
N ASN A 55 -4.28 22.54 -2.17
CA ASN A 55 -4.26 23.04 -3.53
C ASN A 55 -4.36 24.58 -3.44
N GLU A 56 -3.53 25.29 -4.20
CA GLU A 56 -3.46 26.77 -4.18
C GLU A 56 -4.67 27.47 -4.83
N GLU A 57 -5.57 26.68 -5.42
CA GLU A 57 -6.83 27.09 -6.06
C GLU A 57 -8.01 27.16 -5.07
N ASP A 58 -7.83 26.74 -3.83
CA ASP A 58 -8.82 26.89 -2.76
C ASP A 58 -8.77 28.29 -2.15
N GLY A 59 -9.93 28.89 -1.86
CA GLY A 59 -10.02 30.22 -1.24
C GLY A 59 -9.21 30.33 0.06
N TRP A 60 -8.62 31.51 0.32
CA TRP A 60 -7.62 31.74 1.37
C TRP A 60 -7.99 31.20 2.77
N LEU A 61 -9.29 31.20 3.12
CA LEU A 61 -9.80 30.66 4.39
C LEU A 61 -9.64 29.13 4.49
N LEU A 62 -9.86 28.41 3.39
CA LEU A 62 -9.72 26.95 3.33
C LEU A 62 -8.25 26.53 3.40
N VAL A 63 -7.34 27.33 2.84
CA VAL A 63 -5.90 27.10 2.90
C VAL A 63 -5.39 27.17 4.35
N ILE A 64 -5.80 28.20 5.10
CA ILE A 64 -5.43 28.36 6.52
C ILE A 64 -5.97 27.20 7.35
N GLY A 65 -7.24 26.82 7.16
CA GLY A 65 -7.84 25.68 7.85
C GLY A 65 -7.10 24.37 7.58
N LYS A 66 -6.76 24.10 6.31
CA LYS A 66 -5.97 22.92 5.94
C LYS A 66 -4.56 22.93 6.53
N TYR A 67 -3.94 24.10 6.68
CA TYR A 67 -2.64 24.25 7.32
C TYR A 67 -2.67 23.91 8.82
N VAL A 68 -3.70 24.37 9.54
CA VAL A 68 -3.90 24.05 10.96
C VAL A 68 -4.09 22.54 11.15
N ILE A 69 -4.91 21.91 10.32
CA ILE A 69 -5.15 20.46 10.37
C ILE A 69 -3.86 19.70 10.09
N ARG A 70 -3.06 20.13 9.11
CA ARG A 70 -1.76 19.51 8.79
C ARG A 70 -0.75 19.61 9.93
N THR A 71 -0.65 20.78 10.57
CA THR A 71 0.22 20.96 11.74
C THR A 71 -0.26 20.12 12.93
N GLY A 72 -1.58 20.04 13.15
CA GLY A 72 -2.17 19.17 14.17
C GLY A 72 -1.84 17.69 13.93
N GLN A 73 -1.94 17.21 12.68
CA GLN A 73 -1.56 15.85 12.31
C GLN A 73 -0.07 15.56 12.62
N PHE A 74 0.83 16.50 12.31
CA PHE A 74 2.25 16.35 12.60
C PHE A 74 2.53 16.22 14.09
N ILE A 75 1.94 17.11 14.91
CA ILE A 75 2.09 17.08 16.37
C ILE A 75 1.55 15.76 16.93
N PHE A 76 0.40 15.31 16.45
CA PHE A 76 -0.21 14.04 16.88
C PHE A 76 0.69 12.84 16.60
N TYR A 77 1.25 12.75 15.39
CA TYR A 77 2.20 11.67 15.06
C TYR A 77 3.49 11.74 15.89
N ALA A 78 3.99 12.95 16.16
CA ALA A 78 5.15 13.13 17.03
C ALA A 78 4.89 12.63 18.45
N LEU A 79 3.71 12.94 19.02
CA LEU A 79 3.29 12.45 20.33
C LEU A 79 3.16 10.91 20.35
N ILE A 80 2.50 10.30 19.37
CA ILE A 80 2.40 8.84 19.29
C ILE A 80 3.79 8.19 19.19
N SER A 81 4.66 8.71 18.33
CA SER A 81 6.03 8.21 18.19
C SER A 81 6.81 8.32 19.49
N PHE A 82 6.63 9.41 20.22
CA PHE A 82 7.24 9.62 21.53
C PHE A 82 6.72 8.62 22.57
N LEU A 83 5.41 8.38 22.62
CA LEU A 83 4.81 7.38 23.52
C LEU A 83 5.33 5.97 23.22
N ILE A 84 5.40 5.59 21.94
CA ILE A 84 5.96 4.28 21.53
C ILE A 84 7.41 4.16 22.00
N TRP A 85 8.22 5.20 21.81
CA TRP A 85 9.62 5.21 22.26
C TRP A 85 9.75 5.01 23.77
N ILE A 86 8.95 5.72 24.58
CA ILE A 86 8.93 5.53 26.04
C ILE A 86 8.52 4.09 26.41
N THR A 87 7.46 3.56 25.80
CA THR A 87 7.02 2.18 26.08
C THR A 87 8.08 1.15 25.68
N SER A 88 8.79 1.37 24.57
CA SER A 88 9.88 0.52 24.13
C SER A 88 11.07 0.54 25.09
N LEU A 89 11.36 1.67 25.74
CA LEU A 89 12.39 1.76 26.79
C LEU A 89 11.95 1.16 28.12
N THR A 90 10.64 1.11 28.38
CA THR A 90 10.09 0.61 29.66
C THR A 90 9.92 -0.91 29.65
N ILE A 91 9.68 -1.50 28.48
CA ILE A 91 9.44 -2.94 28.29
C ILE A 91 10.69 -3.66 27.76
N GLY A 92 11.66 -2.91 27.21
CA GLY A 92 12.92 -3.42 26.65
C GLY A 92 14.06 -3.56 27.65
#